data_AF-A0A7S0D3K8-F1
#
_entry.id   AF-A0A7S0D3K8-F1
#
_cell.length_a   1.000
_cell.length_b   1.000
_cell.length_c   1.000
_cell.angle_alpha   90.00
_cell.angle_beta   90.00
_cell.angle_gamma   90.00
#
_symmetry.space_group_name_H-M   'P 1'
#
loop_
_entity.id
_entity.type
_entity.pdbx_description
1 polymer ?
#
loop_
_entity_poly.entity_id
_entity_poly.type
_entity_poly.pdbx_seq_one_letter_code
_entity_poly.pdbx_strand_id
1 'polypeptide(L)'
;MFSTNIGSTSEGATGYLRPETAQGIFANFHRYKERMTIPFGVAQIGRAFRNEISPRNFIFRAREFEQMEIEFFISPDTWPKYHNYWVEAFWEWFLHLGIREDMLAKDVHESKDLAHYAKACTDITFKYPFGTQELMGIAARGDYDLIRHEELTGKDMKASQRSQMTNKIRPHVIEPSVGLDRLFLALLVSAYHEETIAGEPRKVLRLSPSVAPITVGVFPLMVKNQRIRDIARNIRRDLSR
;
A
#
# COMPACT_ATOMS: atom_id res chain seq x y z
N MET A 1 -2.44 -17.54 11.42
CA MET A 1 -1.27 -17.40 10.52
C MET A 1 -0.95 -18.76 9.91
N PHE A 2 -0.26 -18.81 8.76
CA PHE A 2 0.28 -20.07 8.23
C PHE A 2 1.61 -20.39 8.92
N SER A 3 1.73 -21.59 9.50
CA SER A 3 2.96 -22.08 10.13
C SER A 3 3.71 -23.03 9.20
N THR A 4 5.02 -23.10 9.37
CA THR A 4 5.91 -24.04 8.68
C THR A 4 7.08 -24.42 9.61
N ASN A 5 7.88 -25.42 9.24
CA ASN A 5 9.12 -25.76 9.93
C ASN A 5 10.31 -25.29 9.09
N ILE A 6 11.26 -24.58 9.72
CA ILE A 6 12.48 -24.10 9.10
C ILE A 6 13.59 -25.12 9.35
N GLY A 7 14.07 -25.78 8.29
CA GLY A 7 15.14 -26.77 8.36
C GLY A 7 14.81 -28.04 7.55
N SER A 8 15.75 -28.98 7.53
CA SER A 8 15.60 -30.26 6.82
C SER A 8 14.78 -31.31 7.59
N THR A 9 14.55 -31.10 8.89
CA THR A 9 13.82 -32.03 9.76
C THR A 9 12.57 -31.36 10.34
N SER A 10 11.57 -32.16 10.69
CA SER A 10 10.37 -31.71 11.40
C SER A 10 10.62 -31.26 12.85
N GLU A 11 11.85 -31.41 13.35
CA GLU A 11 12.33 -30.90 14.64
C GLU A 11 12.97 -29.50 14.53
N GLY A 12 12.94 -28.89 13.33
CA GLY A 12 13.44 -27.53 13.11
C GLY A 12 12.63 -26.45 13.83
N ALA A 13 13.08 -25.20 13.72
CA ALA A 13 12.38 -24.07 14.33
C ALA A 13 11.03 -23.81 13.62
N THR A 14 9.96 -23.64 14.39
CA THR A 14 8.67 -23.22 13.84
C THR A 14 8.79 -21.81 13.27
N GLY A 15 8.47 -21.67 11.99
CA GLY A 15 8.36 -20.41 11.27
C GLY A 15 6.92 -20.08 10.89
N TYR A 16 6.70 -18.84 10.49
CA TYR A 16 5.40 -18.38 10.01
C TYR A 16 5.56 -17.60 8.71
N LEU A 17 4.60 -17.76 7.81
CA LEU A 17 4.43 -16.80 6.73
C LEU A 17 3.84 -15.52 7.33
N ARG A 18 4.51 -14.40 7.08
CA ARG A 18 4.16 -13.11 7.68
C ARG A 18 2.74 -12.69 7.31
N PRO A 19 1.89 -12.25 8.26
CA PRO A 19 0.53 -11.81 7.99
C PRO A 19 0.44 -10.34 7.53
N GLU A 20 1.56 -9.62 7.64
CA GLU A 20 1.76 -8.21 7.27
C GLU A 20 3.25 -8.00 6.94
N THR A 21 3.60 -6.82 6.44
CA THR A 21 4.98 -6.51 6.03
C THR A 21 5.73 -5.63 7.05
N ALA A 22 4.99 -4.89 7.89
CA ALA A 22 5.46 -3.97 8.94
C ALA A 22 6.51 -4.58 9.91
N GLN A 23 6.30 -5.81 10.39
CA GLN A 23 7.20 -6.43 11.38
C GLN A 23 8.67 -6.52 10.93
N GLY A 24 8.91 -6.68 9.62
CA GLY A 24 10.26 -6.67 9.07
C GLY A 24 10.96 -5.32 9.24
N ILE A 25 10.20 -4.23 9.16
CA ILE A 25 10.69 -2.86 9.34
C ILE A 25 11.05 -2.64 10.81
N PHE A 26 10.15 -2.99 11.74
CA PHE A 26 10.41 -2.82 13.17
C PHE A 26 11.59 -3.65 13.68
N ALA A 27 11.71 -4.92 13.26
CA ALA A 27 12.85 -5.77 13.63
C ALA A 27 14.20 -5.20 13.17
N ASN A 28 14.21 -4.46 12.06
CA ASN A 28 15.41 -3.81 11.50
C ASN A 28 15.60 -2.35 11.95
N PHE A 29 14.71 -1.79 12.79
CA PHE A 29 14.76 -0.39 13.21
C PHE A 29 16.12 0.03 13.76
N HIS A 30 16.75 -0.82 14.58
CA HIS A 30 18.07 -0.59 15.16
C HIS A 30 19.16 -0.29 14.13
N ARG A 31 19.02 -0.74 12.86
CA ARG A 31 19.94 -0.44 11.76
C ARG A 31 19.60 0.87 11.06
N TYR A 32 18.31 1.16 10.89
CA TYR A 32 17.87 2.38 10.22
C TYR A 32 18.22 3.63 11.03
N LYS A 33 18.04 3.56 12.35
CA LYS A 33 18.35 4.67 13.28
C LYS A 33 19.83 5.07 13.33
N GLU A 34 20.74 4.23 12.83
CA GLU A 34 22.17 4.57 12.73
C GLU A 34 22.46 5.50 11.55
N ARG A 35 21.57 5.51 10.54
CA ARG A 35 21.74 6.28 9.30
C ARG A 35 20.76 7.43 9.16
N MET A 36 19.64 7.38 9.89
CA MET A 36 18.54 8.32 9.79
C MET A 36 18.32 9.06 11.11
N THR A 37 17.77 10.26 11.03
CA THR A 37 17.31 11.04 12.19
C THR A 37 15.82 11.28 12.06
N ILE A 38 15.11 11.31 13.19
CA ILE A 38 13.66 11.56 13.21
C ILE A 38 13.39 13.00 12.74
N PRO A 39 12.38 13.22 11.86
CA PRO A 39 11.46 12.23 11.28
C PRO A 39 12.02 11.51 10.04
N PHE A 40 11.72 10.23 9.87
CA PHE A 40 12.03 9.46 8.66
C PHE A 40 11.02 8.32 8.46
N GLY A 41 10.90 7.82 7.23
CA GLY A 41 10.03 6.68 6.90
C GLY A 41 10.81 5.52 6.28
N VAL A 42 10.28 4.31 6.45
CA VAL A 42 10.71 3.12 5.71
C VAL A 42 9.50 2.54 5.00
N ALA A 43 9.60 2.40 3.69
CA ALA A 43 8.54 1.82 2.86
C ALA A 43 8.90 0.38 2.47
N GLN A 44 7.89 -0.49 2.41
CA GLN A 44 8.05 -1.85 1.93
C GLN A 44 6.85 -2.28 1.11
N ILE A 45 7.12 -2.96 0.00
CA ILE A 45 6.12 -3.67 -0.78
C ILE A 45 6.42 -5.16 -0.66
N GLY A 46 5.39 -5.96 -0.42
CA GLY A 46 5.54 -7.40 -0.59
C GLY A 46 4.35 -8.21 -0.14
N ARG A 47 4.51 -9.52 -0.28
CA ARG A 47 3.47 -10.51 0.03
C ARG A 47 3.22 -10.63 1.52
N ALA A 48 1.95 -10.82 1.86
CA ALA A 48 1.45 -11.14 3.18
C ALA A 48 0.45 -12.31 3.08
N PHE A 49 0.35 -13.09 4.16
CA PHE A 49 -0.41 -14.33 4.17
C PHE A 49 -1.35 -14.39 5.38
N ARG A 50 -2.66 -14.41 5.12
CA ARG A 50 -3.69 -14.55 6.16
C ARG A 50 -4.36 -15.90 6.02
N ASN A 51 -4.41 -16.68 7.09
CA ASN A 51 -5.07 -17.99 7.08
C ASN A 51 -6.60 -17.83 7.18
N GLU A 52 -7.17 -17.24 6.13
CA GLU A 52 -8.60 -16.93 6.00
C GLU A 52 -9.42 -18.22 5.93
N ILE A 53 -10.46 -18.28 6.76
CA ILE A 53 -11.31 -19.47 6.94
C ILE A 53 -12.24 -19.63 5.73
N SER A 54 -12.83 -18.53 5.27
CA SER A 54 -13.76 -18.53 4.13
C SER A 54 -13.35 -17.48 3.10
N PRO A 55 -12.54 -17.87 2.09
CA PRO A 55 -12.23 -17.00 0.96
C PRO A 55 -13.51 -16.61 0.20
N ARG A 56 -13.70 -15.31 -0.02
CA ARG A 56 -14.91 -14.72 -0.65
C ARG A 56 -14.55 -13.41 -1.37
N ASN A 57 -15.46 -12.96 -2.25
CA ASN A 57 -15.36 -11.67 -2.93
C ASN A 57 -14.04 -11.50 -3.71
N PHE A 58 -13.63 -12.55 -4.42
CA PHE A 58 -12.45 -12.57 -5.28
C PHE A 58 -11.18 -12.14 -4.52
N ILE A 59 -10.62 -10.98 -4.80
CA ILE A 59 -9.40 -10.45 -4.19
C ILE A 59 -9.56 -9.96 -2.72
N PHE A 60 -10.79 -9.82 -2.21
CA PHE A 60 -11.02 -9.18 -0.89
C PHE A 60 -10.67 -10.07 0.30
N ARG A 61 -10.94 -11.37 0.17
CA ARG A 61 -10.62 -12.38 1.20
C ARG A 61 -9.78 -13.47 0.56
N ALA A 62 -8.54 -13.13 0.25
CA ALA A 62 -7.51 -14.05 -0.23
C ALA A 62 -6.61 -14.53 0.92
N ARG A 63 -5.91 -15.63 0.70
CA ARG A 63 -4.91 -16.17 1.65
C ARG A 63 -3.51 -15.63 1.43
N GLU A 64 -3.25 -15.10 0.25
CA GLU A 64 -2.02 -14.44 -0.19
C GLU A 64 -2.44 -13.18 -0.95
N PHE A 65 -1.78 -12.07 -0.66
CA PHE A 65 -1.98 -10.76 -1.28
C PHE A 65 -0.73 -9.90 -1.08
N GLU A 66 -0.63 -8.79 -1.79
CA GLU A 66 0.48 -7.84 -1.66
C GLU A 66 0.04 -6.57 -0.94
N GLN A 67 0.91 -6.06 -0.07
CA GLN A 67 0.70 -4.80 0.63
C GLN A 67 1.82 -3.83 0.29
N MET A 68 1.47 -2.54 0.34
CA MET A 68 2.42 -1.43 0.34
C MET A 68 2.25 -0.70 1.67
N GLU A 69 3.29 -0.74 2.49
CA GLU A 69 3.27 -0.21 3.86
C GLU A 69 4.42 0.78 4.07
N ILE A 70 4.17 1.80 4.87
CA ILE A 70 5.18 2.76 5.31
C ILE A 70 5.17 2.80 6.84
N GLU A 71 6.32 2.65 7.48
CA GLU A 71 6.48 3.01 8.89
C GLU A 71 7.15 4.38 8.98
N PHE A 72 6.39 5.40 9.36
CA PHE A 72 6.88 6.76 9.48
C PHE A 72 7.18 7.12 10.94
N PHE A 73 8.47 7.13 11.29
CA PHE A 73 8.98 7.36 12.63
C PHE A 73 9.07 8.86 12.93
N ILE A 74 8.38 9.27 13.99
CA ILE A 74 8.17 10.67 14.36
C ILE A 74 8.41 10.92 15.85
N SER A 75 8.50 12.20 16.22
CA SER A 75 8.55 12.57 17.62
C SER A 75 7.16 12.42 18.27
N PRO A 76 7.05 11.94 19.52
CA PRO A 76 5.78 11.65 20.17
C PRO A 76 4.71 12.71 20.02
N ASP A 77 5.03 13.98 20.25
CA ASP A 77 4.07 15.09 20.26
C ASP A 77 3.61 15.52 18.86
N THR A 78 4.23 15.00 17.81
CA THR A 78 3.95 15.40 16.42
C THR A 78 2.96 14.47 15.70
N TRP A 79 2.43 13.45 16.41
CA TRP A 79 1.57 12.44 15.81
C TRP A 79 0.30 12.97 15.14
N PRO A 80 -0.44 13.97 15.68
CA PRO A 80 -1.68 14.42 15.02
C PRO A 80 -1.38 15.09 13.67
N LYS A 81 -0.28 15.86 13.62
CA LYS A 81 0.18 16.53 12.40
C LYS A 81 0.50 15.52 11.30
N TYR A 82 1.30 14.50 11.62
CA TYR A 82 1.75 13.53 10.63
C TYR A 82 0.67 12.52 10.24
N HIS A 83 -0.22 12.16 11.16
CA HIS A 83 -1.40 11.36 10.83
C HIS A 83 -2.27 12.08 9.79
N ASN A 84 -2.65 13.34 10.06
CA ASN A 84 -3.43 14.14 9.11
C ASN A 84 -2.68 14.36 7.79
N TYR A 85 -1.38 14.64 7.83
CA TYR A 85 -0.56 14.77 6.62
C TYR A 85 -0.65 13.52 5.73
N TRP A 86 -0.51 12.32 6.30
CA TRP A 86 -0.55 11.10 5.52
C TRP A 86 -1.95 10.78 5.01
N VAL A 87 -3.01 11.07 5.76
CA VAL A 87 -4.40 10.94 5.28
C VAL A 87 -4.61 11.79 4.03
N GLU A 88 -4.24 13.07 4.06
CA GLU A 88 -4.40 13.95 2.91
C GLU A 88 -3.45 13.59 1.75
N ALA A 89 -2.21 13.21 2.04
CA ALA A 89 -1.25 12.82 1.00
C ALA A 89 -1.72 11.59 0.20
N PHE A 90 -2.29 10.58 0.88
CA PHE A 90 -2.83 9.40 0.21
C PHE A 90 -4.17 9.66 -0.47
N TRP A 91 -5.00 10.56 0.06
CA TRP A 91 -6.20 11.04 -0.63
C TRP A 91 -5.85 11.63 -2.00
N GLU A 92 -4.94 12.61 -2.03
CA GLU A 92 -4.47 13.24 -3.28
C GLU A 92 -3.80 12.23 -4.22
N TRP A 93 -3.05 11.28 -3.66
CA TRP A 93 -2.44 10.22 -4.46
C TRP A 93 -3.49 9.36 -5.16
N PHE A 94 -4.56 8.94 -4.48
CA PHE A 94 -5.64 8.18 -5.12
C PHE A 94 -6.33 8.97 -6.24
N LEU A 95 -6.58 10.26 -6.05
CA LEU A 95 -7.12 11.14 -7.09
C LEU A 95 -6.17 11.22 -8.30
N HIS A 96 -4.87 11.36 -8.05
CA HIS A 96 -3.85 11.38 -9.10
C HIS A 96 -3.78 10.07 -9.91
N LEU A 97 -4.04 8.92 -9.28
CA LEU A 97 -4.13 7.64 -9.98
C LEU A 97 -5.39 7.50 -10.85
N GLY A 98 -6.31 8.47 -10.79
CA GLY A 98 -7.57 8.46 -11.53
C GLY A 98 -8.70 7.72 -10.81
N ILE A 99 -8.59 7.51 -9.49
CA ILE A 99 -9.73 7.06 -8.70
C ILE A 99 -10.71 8.23 -8.56
N ARG A 100 -11.98 7.98 -8.86
CA ARG A 100 -13.03 8.98 -8.75
C ARG A 100 -13.31 9.33 -7.30
N GLU A 101 -13.33 10.61 -7.00
CA GLU A 101 -13.57 11.14 -5.66
C GLU A 101 -14.93 10.71 -5.09
N ASP A 102 -15.97 10.63 -5.92
CA ASP A 102 -17.33 10.22 -5.50
C ASP A 102 -17.43 8.74 -5.10
N MET A 103 -16.36 7.97 -5.31
CA MET A 103 -16.24 6.58 -4.87
C MET A 103 -15.37 6.41 -3.63
N LEU A 104 -14.74 7.49 -3.14
CA LEU A 104 -13.88 7.49 -1.96
C LEU A 104 -14.59 8.13 -0.77
N ALA A 105 -14.25 7.66 0.44
CA ALA A 105 -14.64 8.30 1.68
C ALA A 105 -13.58 8.08 2.77
N LYS A 106 -13.46 9.04 3.69
CA LYS A 106 -12.62 8.93 4.89
C LYS A 106 -13.50 8.42 6.03
N ASP A 107 -13.14 7.26 6.59
CA ASP A 107 -13.80 6.66 7.74
C ASP A 107 -12.88 6.79 8.96
N VAL A 108 -13.23 7.68 9.88
CA VAL A 108 -12.44 7.96 11.09
C VAL A 108 -12.95 7.05 12.20
N HIS A 109 -12.10 6.16 12.70
CA HIS A 109 -12.49 5.20 13.73
C HIS A 109 -12.81 5.92 15.04
N GLU A 110 -13.94 5.56 15.65
CA GLU A 110 -14.24 5.96 17.02
C GLU A 110 -13.32 5.23 18.01
N SER A 111 -13.15 5.78 19.22
CA SER A 111 -12.23 5.22 20.23
C SER A 111 -12.48 3.73 20.56
N LYS A 112 -13.71 3.22 20.34
CA LYS A 112 -14.09 1.83 20.59
C LYS A 112 -13.60 0.85 19.51
N ASP A 113 -13.33 1.35 18.31
CA ASP A 113 -12.94 0.57 17.14
C ASP A 113 -11.40 0.57 16.93
N LEU A 114 -10.68 1.40 17.70
CA LEU A 114 -9.23 1.46 17.69
C LEU A 114 -8.60 0.19 18.29
N ALA A 115 -7.54 -0.30 17.64
CA ALA A 115 -6.65 -1.28 18.25
C ALA A 115 -6.08 -0.73 19.58
N HIS A 116 -5.82 -1.62 20.54
CA HIS A 116 -5.39 -1.25 21.91
C HIS A 116 -4.14 -0.36 21.99
N TYR A 117 -3.34 -0.28 20.93
CA TYR A 117 -2.14 0.55 20.82
C TYR A 117 -2.31 1.81 19.95
N ALA A 118 -3.40 1.90 19.17
CA ALA A 118 -3.61 2.99 18.23
C ALA A 118 -4.18 4.23 18.91
N LYS A 119 -3.56 5.38 18.68
CA LYS A 119 -4.05 6.70 19.13
C LYS A 119 -5.14 7.25 18.22
N ALA A 120 -5.08 6.92 16.94
CA ALA A 120 -6.04 7.27 15.91
C ALA A 120 -5.89 6.31 14.74
N CYS A 121 -6.97 6.10 13.99
CA CYS A 121 -6.96 5.39 12.72
C CYS A 121 -7.96 6.06 11.78
N THR A 122 -7.57 6.23 10.52
CA THR A 122 -8.48 6.69 9.46
C THR A 122 -8.32 5.77 8.28
N ASP A 123 -9.42 5.17 7.87
CA ASP A 123 -9.47 4.33 6.69
C ASP A 123 -9.92 5.18 5.51
N ILE A 124 -9.20 5.10 4.40
CA ILE A 124 -9.73 5.50 3.11
C ILE A 124 -10.50 4.30 2.57
N THR A 125 -11.80 4.47 2.42
CA THR A 125 -12.72 3.45 1.92
C THR A 125 -13.07 3.71 0.47
N PHE A 126 -13.43 2.65 -0.26
CA PHE A 126 -13.86 2.73 -1.65
C PHE A 126 -15.18 1.98 -1.86
N LYS A 127 -16.06 2.57 -2.68
CA LYS A 127 -17.37 2.00 -3.04
C LYS A 127 -17.26 0.98 -4.17
N TYR A 128 -17.03 -0.29 -3.84
CA TYR A 128 -17.03 -1.38 -4.82
C TYR A 128 -18.48 -1.75 -5.23
N PRO A 129 -18.68 -2.48 -6.35
CA PRO A 129 -20.00 -2.92 -6.79
C PRO A 129 -20.73 -3.81 -5.78
N PHE A 130 -20.01 -4.44 -4.85
CA PHE A 130 -20.54 -5.30 -3.79
C PHE A 130 -20.53 -4.63 -2.40
N GLY A 131 -20.31 -3.32 -2.33
CA GLY A 131 -20.36 -2.53 -1.10
C GLY A 131 -19.10 -1.72 -0.83
N THR A 132 -19.20 -0.82 0.15
CA THR A 132 -18.04 -0.04 0.63
C THR A 132 -17.10 -0.95 1.40
N GLN A 133 -15.82 -0.89 1.09
CA GLN A 133 -14.77 -1.62 1.78
C GLN A 133 -13.55 -0.72 1.99
N GLU A 134 -12.77 -1.05 3.01
CA GLU A 134 -11.45 -0.46 3.27
C GLU A 134 -10.51 -0.66 2.07
N LEU A 135 -9.96 0.43 1.54
CA LEU A 135 -8.89 0.42 0.54
C LEU A 135 -7.53 0.57 1.22
N MET A 136 -7.42 1.44 2.23
CA MET A 136 -6.19 1.76 2.92
C MET A 136 -6.46 2.21 4.36
N GLY A 137 -5.66 1.75 5.31
CA GLY A 137 -5.65 2.23 6.69
C GLY A 137 -4.48 3.18 6.95
N ILE A 138 -4.71 4.26 7.70
CA ILE A 138 -3.67 5.16 8.21
C ILE A 138 -3.78 5.21 9.73
N ALA A 139 -2.89 4.48 10.41
CA ALA A 139 -2.90 4.31 11.86
C ALA A 139 -1.80 5.13 12.55
N ALA A 140 -2.11 5.75 13.68
CA ALA A 140 -1.13 6.34 14.60
C ALA A 140 -0.87 5.34 15.74
N ARG A 141 0.18 4.51 15.61
CA ARG A 141 0.41 3.31 16.44
C ARG A 141 1.14 3.59 17.77
N GLY A 142 1.50 4.85 18.03
CA GLY A 142 2.35 5.18 19.17
C GLY A 142 3.72 4.51 19.04
N ASP A 143 4.28 4.01 20.15
CA ASP A 143 5.58 3.36 20.21
C ASP A 143 5.51 1.86 20.56
N TYR A 144 4.31 1.28 20.54
CA TYR A 144 4.04 -0.09 20.96
C TYR A 144 4.94 -1.11 20.26
N ASP A 145 5.02 -1.06 18.93
CA ASP A 145 5.81 -2.01 18.14
C ASP A 145 7.29 -1.98 18.55
N LEU A 146 7.86 -0.80 18.73
CA LEU A 146 9.25 -0.62 19.13
C LEU A 146 9.49 -1.03 20.59
N ILE A 147 8.53 -0.81 21.49
CA ILE A 147 8.60 -1.31 22.87
C ILE A 147 8.68 -2.84 22.86
N ARG A 148 7.78 -3.51 22.14
CA ARG A 148 7.73 -4.98 22.11
C ARG A 148 9.00 -5.60 21.55
N HIS A 149 9.54 -5.05 20.47
CA HIS A 149 10.81 -5.53 19.92
C HIS A 149 11.99 -5.26 20.86
N GLU A 150 12.04 -4.13 21.57
CA GLU A 150 13.09 -3.85 22.54
C GLU A 150 13.02 -4.79 23.75
N GLU A 151 11.83 -4.98 24.34
CA GLU A 151 11.62 -5.86 25.50
C GLU A 151 12.09 -7.29 25.23
N LEU A 152 11.84 -7.81 24.02
CA LEU A 152 12.19 -9.18 23.66
C LEU A 152 13.64 -9.36 23.19
N THR A 153 14.26 -8.31 22.62
CA THR A 153 15.60 -8.41 22.02
C THR A 153 16.71 -7.77 22.84
N GLY A 154 16.37 -6.88 23.78
CA GLY A 154 17.32 -6.06 24.54
C GLY A 154 18.03 -4.98 23.72
N LYS A 155 17.68 -4.81 22.43
CA LYS A 155 18.31 -3.81 21.56
C LYS A 155 17.62 -2.45 21.71
N ASP A 156 18.40 -1.41 22.02
CA ASP A 156 17.92 -0.04 22.13
C ASP A 156 17.14 0.41 20.88
N MET A 157 15.87 0.79 21.05
CA MET A 157 15.01 1.29 19.99
C MET A 157 14.80 2.81 20.04
N LYS A 158 15.69 3.54 20.72
CA LYS A 158 15.69 5.01 20.69
C LYS A 158 16.54 5.56 19.55
N ALA A 159 16.07 6.62 18.89
CA ALA A 159 16.73 7.28 17.77
C ALA A 159 16.95 8.78 18.03
N SER A 160 17.94 9.36 17.36
CA SER A 160 18.27 10.79 17.46
C SER A 160 17.28 11.65 16.67
N GLN A 161 17.01 12.86 17.18
CA GLN A 161 16.19 13.84 16.50
C GLN A 161 17.06 14.84 15.73
N ARG A 162 16.59 15.30 14.58
CA ARG A 162 17.32 16.26 13.73
C ARG A 162 17.62 17.59 14.45
N SER A 163 16.72 18.03 15.34
CA SER A 163 16.88 19.25 16.14
C SER A 163 17.76 19.06 17.38
N GLN A 164 17.94 17.83 17.86
CA GLN A 164 18.67 17.51 19.09
C GLN A 164 19.37 16.16 18.93
N MET A 165 20.56 16.18 18.32
CA MET A 165 21.34 14.97 18.03
C MET A 165 21.70 14.14 19.28
N THR A 166 21.83 14.78 20.43
CA THR A 166 22.20 14.17 21.72
C THR A 166 21.02 13.55 22.47
N ASN A 167 19.79 13.96 22.17
CA ASN A 167 18.60 13.47 22.85
C ASN A 167 17.97 12.33 22.04
N LYS A 168 18.14 11.10 22.54
CA LYS A 168 17.54 9.91 21.93
C LYS A 168 16.16 9.65 22.53
N ILE A 169 15.17 9.57 21.66
CA ILE A 169 13.79 9.29 22.04
C ILE A 169 13.31 8.00 21.40
N ARG A 170 12.29 7.38 21.98
CA ARG A 170 11.53 6.34 21.29
C ARG A 170 10.55 7.02 20.34
N PRO A 171 10.61 6.77 19.02
CA PRO A 171 9.67 7.39 18.10
C PRO A 171 8.27 6.82 18.26
N HIS A 172 7.28 7.65 17.97
CA HIS A 172 5.97 7.14 17.56
C HIS A 172 5.98 6.79 16.08
N VAL A 173 5.03 5.95 15.67
CA VAL A 173 4.89 5.47 14.30
C VAL A 173 3.55 5.89 13.73
N ILE A 174 3.57 6.48 12.52
CA ILE A 174 2.39 6.56 11.66
C ILE A 174 2.55 5.51 10.58
N GLU A 175 1.54 4.66 10.42
CA GLU A 175 1.51 3.57 9.46
C GLU A 175 0.39 3.77 8.44
N PRO A 176 0.74 4.23 7.22
CA PRO A 176 -0.08 4.06 6.04
C PRO A 176 0.11 2.65 5.45
N SER A 177 -0.97 1.87 5.33
CA SER A 177 -0.98 0.52 4.76
C SER A 177 -2.10 0.35 3.72
N VAL A 178 -1.73 0.01 2.49
CA VAL A 178 -2.68 -0.23 1.38
C VAL A 178 -2.49 -1.62 0.78
N GLY A 179 -3.59 -2.31 0.51
CA GLY A 179 -3.56 -3.58 -0.23
C GLY A 179 -3.45 -3.33 -1.74
N LEU A 180 -2.37 -3.80 -2.37
CA LEU A 180 -2.11 -3.58 -3.79
C LEU A 180 -3.21 -4.20 -4.67
N ASP A 181 -3.68 -5.39 -4.33
CA ASP A 181 -4.76 -6.09 -5.03
C ASP A 181 -6.07 -5.28 -4.97
N ARG A 182 -6.40 -4.73 -3.79
CA ARG A 182 -7.60 -3.90 -3.61
C ARG A 182 -7.50 -2.61 -4.41
N LEU A 183 -6.33 -1.95 -4.38
CA LEU A 183 -6.05 -0.78 -5.21
C LEU A 183 -6.21 -1.09 -6.70
N PHE A 184 -5.68 -2.22 -7.17
CA PHE A 184 -5.82 -2.63 -8.55
C PHE A 184 -7.30 -2.76 -8.97
N LEU A 185 -8.13 -3.41 -8.15
CA LEU A 185 -9.56 -3.49 -8.45
C LEU A 185 -10.27 -2.13 -8.33
N ALA A 186 -9.90 -1.28 -7.38
CA ALA A 186 -10.45 0.06 -7.26
C ALA A 186 -10.19 0.89 -8.53
N LEU A 187 -8.99 0.80 -9.10
CA LEU A 187 -8.64 1.44 -10.37
C LEU A 187 -9.50 0.92 -11.52
N LEU A 188 -9.67 -0.40 -11.63
CA LEU A 188 -10.51 -1.00 -12.68
C LEU A 188 -11.98 -0.60 -12.54
N VAL A 189 -12.52 -0.65 -11.32
CA VAL A 189 -13.92 -0.27 -11.04
C VAL A 189 -14.14 1.21 -11.32
N SER A 190 -13.24 2.08 -10.85
CA SER A 190 -13.31 3.53 -11.08
C SER A 190 -13.24 3.88 -12.57
N ALA A 191 -12.42 3.15 -13.32
CA ALA A 191 -12.21 3.40 -14.75
C ALA A 191 -13.29 2.77 -15.66
N TYR A 192 -14.08 1.79 -15.19
CA TYR A 192 -15.03 1.07 -16.03
C TYR A 192 -16.25 1.92 -16.40
N HIS A 193 -16.48 2.07 -17.71
CA HIS A 193 -17.64 2.76 -18.26
C HIS A 193 -18.22 1.96 -19.44
N GLU A 194 -19.53 2.08 -19.62
CA GLU A 194 -20.24 1.63 -20.81
C GLU A 194 -20.74 2.87 -21.57
N GLU A 195 -20.45 2.92 -22.87
CA GLU A 195 -20.82 4.02 -23.75
C GLU A 195 -21.44 3.48 -25.05
N THR A 196 -22.21 4.29 -25.76
CA THR A 196 -22.76 3.94 -27.07
C THR A 196 -22.11 4.80 -28.14
N ILE A 197 -21.48 4.18 -29.13
CA ILE A 197 -20.84 4.86 -30.27
C ILE A 197 -21.48 4.34 -31.55
N ALA A 198 -22.00 5.23 -32.38
CA ALA A 198 -22.68 4.88 -33.64
C ALA A 198 -23.80 3.83 -33.48
N GLY A 199 -24.50 3.85 -32.33
CA GLY A 199 -25.56 2.89 -32.02
C GLY A 199 -25.08 1.56 -31.43
N GLU A 200 -23.78 1.33 -31.34
CA GLU A 200 -23.21 0.10 -30.77
C GLU A 200 -22.71 0.30 -29.33
N PRO A 201 -22.99 -0.63 -28.41
CA PRO A 201 -22.47 -0.57 -27.05
C PRO A 201 -20.98 -0.90 -27.02
N ARG A 202 -20.21 -0.10 -26.29
CA ARG A 202 -18.77 -0.25 -26.08
C ARG A 202 -18.44 -0.16 -24.59
N LYS A 203 -17.51 -1.00 -24.16
CA LYS A 203 -16.89 -0.91 -22.83
C LYS A 203 -15.56 -0.17 -22.95
N VAL A 204 -15.30 0.73 -22.03
CA VAL A 204 -14.05 1.51 -21.98
C VAL A 204 -13.53 1.58 -20.55
N LEU A 205 -12.23 1.36 -20.40
CA LEU A 205 -11.50 1.64 -19.18
C LEU A 205 -10.86 3.02 -19.31
N ARG A 206 -11.40 4.02 -18.61
CA ARG A 206 -10.86 5.38 -18.53
C ARG A 206 -9.75 5.47 -17.48
N LEU A 207 -8.74 4.59 -17.61
CA LEU A 207 -7.58 4.59 -16.71
C LEU A 207 -6.79 5.90 -16.87
N SER A 208 -6.25 6.42 -15.77
CA SER A 208 -5.27 7.49 -15.84
C SER A 208 -4.07 7.03 -16.67
N PRO A 209 -3.48 7.88 -17.54
CA PRO A 209 -2.28 7.53 -18.29
C PRO A 209 -1.11 7.05 -17.42
N SER A 210 -1.05 7.46 -16.15
CA SER A 210 0.00 7.05 -15.20
C SER A 210 -0.07 5.57 -14.79
N VAL A 211 -1.23 4.92 -14.95
CA VAL A 211 -1.47 3.52 -14.57
C VAL A 211 -1.95 2.65 -15.73
N ALA A 212 -2.05 3.21 -16.94
CA ALA A 212 -2.47 2.47 -18.11
C ALA A 212 -1.44 1.38 -18.47
N PRO A 213 -1.85 0.12 -18.71
CA PRO A 213 -0.92 -0.97 -19.02
C PRO A 213 -0.23 -0.78 -20.37
N ILE A 214 -0.86 -0.04 -21.28
CA ILE A 214 -0.34 0.33 -22.60
C ILE A 214 -0.64 1.81 -22.78
N THR A 215 0.40 2.64 -22.90
CA THR A 215 0.27 4.09 -23.10
C THR A 215 -0.09 4.46 -24.54
N VAL A 216 0.46 3.75 -25.52
CA VAL A 216 0.20 4.00 -26.96
C VAL A 216 0.07 2.69 -27.73
N GLY A 217 -1.00 2.57 -28.52
CA GLY A 217 -1.18 1.49 -29.49
C GLY A 217 -0.91 1.97 -30.92
N VAL A 218 -0.03 1.26 -31.65
CA VAL A 218 0.29 1.58 -33.06
C VAL A 218 -0.28 0.49 -33.96
N PHE A 219 -1.31 0.84 -34.75
CA PHE A 219 -2.07 -0.10 -35.55
C PHE A 219 -1.94 0.21 -37.06
N PRO A 220 -1.23 -0.60 -37.85
CA PRO A 220 -1.14 -0.39 -39.30
C PRO A 220 -2.47 -0.74 -39.98
N LEU A 221 -3.04 0.20 -40.73
CA LEU A 221 -4.35 0.03 -41.39
C LEU A 221 -4.37 -1.13 -42.39
N MET A 222 -3.29 -1.35 -43.15
CA MET A 222 -3.18 -2.42 -44.15
C MET A 222 -2.04 -3.37 -43.81
N VAL A 223 -2.40 -4.49 -43.18
CA VAL A 223 -1.42 -5.47 -42.69
C VAL A 223 -0.66 -6.16 -43.82
N LYS A 224 -1.14 -6.16 -45.07
CA LYS A 224 -0.42 -6.75 -46.24
C LYS A 224 0.61 -5.81 -46.87
N ASN A 225 0.50 -4.50 -46.68
CA ASN A 225 1.43 -3.52 -47.26
C ASN A 225 2.71 -3.39 -46.42
N GLN A 226 3.86 -3.79 -46.99
CA GLN A 226 5.14 -3.77 -46.30
C GLN A 226 5.56 -2.36 -45.86
N ARG A 227 5.38 -1.35 -46.74
CA ARG A 227 5.73 0.04 -46.42
C ARG A 227 4.97 0.57 -45.21
N ILE A 228 3.67 0.28 -45.11
CA ILE A 228 2.82 0.71 -43.98
C ILE A 228 3.27 0.01 -42.68
N ARG A 229 3.62 -1.28 -42.74
CA ARG A 229 4.16 -2.00 -41.59
C ARG A 229 5.48 -1.41 -41.11
N ASP A 230 6.38 -1.06 -42.02
CA ASP A 230 7.69 -0.53 -41.67
C ASP A 230 7.58 0.87 -41.04
N ILE A 231 6.66 1.71 -41.52
CA ILE A 231 6.32 2.98 -40.86
C ILE A 231 5.80 2.72 -39.44
N ALA A 232 4.83 1.82 -39.25
CA ALA A 232 4.28 1.51 -37.93
C ALA A 232 5.34 0.98 -36.96
N ARG A 233 6.27 0.12 -37.43
CA ARG A 233 7.40 -0.37 -36.64
C ARG A 233 8.36 0.74 -36.25
N ASN A 234 8.67 1.66 -37.16
CA ASN A 234 9.53 2.80 -36.88
C ASN A 234 8.89 3.71 -35.82
N ILE A 235 7.60 4.05 -35.97
CA ILE A 235 6.87 4.84 -34.96
C ILE A 235 6.89 4.15 -33.60
N ARG A 236 6.56 2.84 -33.55
CA ARG A 236 6.63 2.08 -32.29
C ARG A 236 8.02 2.13 -31.67
N ARG A 237 9.07 1.97 -32.48
CA ARG A 237 10.45 2.01 -32.00
C ARG A 237 10.80 3.38 -31.42
N ASP A 238 10.39 4.44 -32.11
CA ASP A 238 10.68 5.81 -31.69
C ASP A 238 9.93 6.17 -30.40
N LEU A 239 8.73 5.61 -30.20
CA LEU A 239 7.93 5.75 -28.96
C LEU A 239 8.36 4.81 -27.81
N SER A 240 9.20 3.82 -28.08
CA SER A 240 9.67 2.85 -27.08
C SER A 240 10.97 3.24 -26.38
N ARG A 241 11.52 4.41 -26.71
CA ARG A 241 12.70 5.02 -26.09
C ARG A 241 12.28 5.96 -24.98
#